data_AF-A0A942BRN5-F1
#
_entry.id   AF-A0A942BRN5-F1
#
_cell.length_a   1.000
_cell.length_b   1.000
_cell.length_c   1.000
_cell.angle_alpha   90.00
_cell.angle_beta   90.00
_cell.angle_gamma   90.00
#
_symmetry.space_group_name_H-M   'P 1'
#
loop_
_entity.id
_entity.type
_entity.pdbx_description
1 polymer ?
#
loop_
_entity_poly.entity_id
_entity_poly.type
_entity_poly.pdbx_seq_one_letter_code
_entity_poly.pdbx_strand_id
1 'polypeptide(L)' 'ASGCRLFATLLDRLEQEGGKYGLATMCIGGGQGISTVIEKL' A
#
# COMPACT_ATOMS: atom_id res chain seq x y z
N ALA A 1 -11.20 -1.78 7.28
CA ALA A 1 -11.25 -0.39 6.79
C ALA A 1 -9.85 0.22 6.59
N SER A 2 -8.93 0.14 7.56
CA SER A 2 -7.62 0.82 7.49
C SER A 2 -6.70 0.35 6.36
N GLY A 3 -6.62 -0.97 6.09
CA GLY A 3 -5.80 -1.50 4.98
C GLY A 3 -6.22 -0.95 3.62
N CYS A 4 -7.51 -0.97 3.28
CA CYS A 4 -7.99 -0.40 2.01
C CYS A 4 -7.67 1.10 1.87
N ARG A 5 -7.72 1.88 2.98
CA ARG A 5 -7.34 3.29 2.95
C ARG A 5 -5.85 3.48 2.65
N LEU A 6 -4.99 2.67 3.28
CA LEU A 6 -3.54 2.68 3.00
C LEU A 6 -3.27 2.40 1.52
N PHE A 7 -3.91 1.38 0.95
CA PHE A 7 -3.80 1.03 -0.46
C PHE A 7 -4.29 2.16 -1.38
N ALA A 8 -5.46 2.74 -1.10
CA ALA A 8 -5.99 3.85 -1.90
C ALA A 8 -5.07 5.07 -1.88
N THR A 9 -4.52 5.43 -0.70
CA THR A 9 -3.54 6.52 -0.59
C THR A 9 -2.25 6.20 -1.35
N LEU A 10 -1.76 4.96 -1.30
CA LEU A 10 -0.55 4.57 -2.04
C LEU A 10 -0.76 4.64 -3.55
N LEU A 11 -1.91 4.19 -4.06
CA LEU A 11 -2.26 4.29 -5.48
C LEU A 11 -2.33 5.74 -5.96
N ASP A 12 -3.04 6.59 -5.21
CA ASP A 12 -3.14 8.03 -5.49
C ASP A 12 -1.75 8.70 -5.53
N ARG A 13 -0.85 8.32 -4.61
CA ARG A 13 0.53 8.79 -4.60
C ARG A 13 1.35 8.30 -5.79
N LEU A 14 1.26 7.03 -6.16
CA LEU A 14 1.95 6.50 -7.34
C LEU A 14 1.47 7.17 -8.63
N GLU A 15 0.20 7.53 -8.70
CA GLU A 15 -0.36 8.27 -9.83
C GLU A 15 0.20 9.70 -9.88
N GLN A 16 0.07 10.46 -8.79
CA GLN A 16 0.51 11.86 -8.69
C GLN A 16 2.03 12.03 -8.87
N GLU A 17 2.82 11.12 -8.32
CA GLU A 17 4.30 11.22 -8.33
C GLU A 17 4.92 10.54 -9.55
N GLY A 18 4.11 9.92 -10.43
CA GLY A 18 4.63 9.17 -11.58
C GLY A 18 5.40 7.90 -11.19
N GLY A 19 5.20 7.41 -9.97
CA GLY A 19 5.85 6.21 -9.45
C GLY A 19 5.42 4.93 -10.15
N LYS A 20 6.33 3.96 -10.25
CA LYS A 20 6.09 2.65 -10.89
C LYS A 20 5.73 1.55 -9.89
N TYR A 21 6.42 1.50 -8.74
CA TYR A 21 6.21 0.49 -7.71
C TYR A 21 5.95 1.13 -6.35
N GLY A 22 5.06 0.51 -5.57
CA GLY A 22 4.79 0.88 -4.18
C GLY A 22 4.73 -0.35 -3.27
N LEU A 23 5.02 -0.14 -1.98
CA LEU A 23 4.97 -1.17 -0.95
C LEU A 23 4.00 -0.76 0.15
N ALA A 24 2.92 -1.51 0.31
CA ALA A 24 1.99 -1.36 1.42
C ALA A 24 2.34 -2.40 2.50
N THR A 25 2.66 -1.95 3.71
CA THR A 25 2.93 -2.83 4.86
C THR A 25 2.14 -2.39 6.08
N MET A 26 1.68 -3.34 6.89
CA MET A 26 0.91 -3.06 8.10
C MET A 26 1.04 -4.17 9.13
N CYS A 27 1.03 -3.77 10.40
CA CYS A 27 0.95 -4.70 11.52
C CYS A 27 -0.47 -5.21 11.72
N ILE A 28 -0.58 -6.43 12.24
CA ILE A 28 -1.83 -7.09 12.60
C ILE A 28 -1.68 -7.56 14.05
N GLY A 29 -2.72 -7.40 14.87
CA GLY A 29 -2.74 -7.88 16.25
C GLY A 29 -2.42 -9.38 16.34
N GLY A 30 -1.76 -9.80 17.41
CA GLY A 30 -1.28 -11.18 17.56
C GLY A 30 0.09 -11.45 16.92
N GLY A 31 0.89 -10.39 16.68
CA GLY A 31 2.26 -10.52 16.21
C GLY A 31 2.38 -10.87 14.72
N GLN A 32 1.37 -10.52 13.93
CA GLN A 32 1.34 -10.79 12.49
C GLN A 32 1.60 -9.51 11.69
N GLY A 33 1.94 -9.67 10.42
CA GLY A 33 2.13 -8.56 9.49
C GLY A 33 1.80 -8.99 8.07
N ILE A 34 1.39 -8.03 7.25
CA ILE A 34 1.16 -8.23 5.83
C ILE A 34 1.93 -7.16 5.05
N SER A 35 2.50 -7.58 3.92
CA SER A 35 3.23 -6.72 3.00
C SER A 35 2.78 -7.03 1.57
N THR A 36 2.59 -6.00 0.76
CA THR A 36 2.11 -6.13 -0.63
C THR A 36 2.82 -5.13 -1.52
N VAL A 37 3.39 -5.64 -2.62
CA VAL A 37 3.97 -4.83 -3.68
C VAL A 37 2.90 -4.56 -4.73
N ILE A 38 2.83 -3.32 -5.21
CA ILE A 38 1.90 -2.88 -6.24
C ILE A 38 2.72 -2.27 -7.38
N GLU A 39 2.38 -2.63 -8.62
CA GLU A 39 2.90 -1.98 -9.83
C GLU A 39 1.79 -1.12 -10.45
N LYS A 40 2.11 0.12 -10.79
CA LYS A 40 1.22 1.00 -11.55
C LYS A 40 1.40 0.70 -13.04
N LEU A 41 0.29 0.32 -13.69
CA LEU A 41 0.22 0.04 -15.13
C LEU A 41 0.15 1.34 -15.96
#